data_AF-K6UNI1-F1
#
_entry.id   AF-K6UNI1-F1
#
_cell.length_a   1.000
_cell.length_b   1.000
_cell.length_c   1.000
_cell.angle_alpha   90.00
_cell.angle_beta   90.00
_cell.angle_gamma   90.00
#
_symmetry.space_group_name_H-M   'P 1'
#
loop_
_entity.id
_entity.type
_entity.pdbx_description
1 polymer ?
#
loop_
_entity_poly.entity_id
_entity_poly.type
_entity_poly.pdbx_seq_one_letter_code
_entity_poly.pdbx_strand_id
1 'polypeptide(L)'
;SYLGSPSRDLLSEKFYDDLNHNTDGSDKYIKHCNSLSSVHKGRIFRIYCAQLLKYLETKYKKPHEHNNEYDDCTLLNYWIIGKLVQFYGSNRDRYFLQAFGKLQLIWSSIIPYDSSTNSNNICKPIFDIYKQDDWYKRKEFYDYCVDYDTVLKTANLYDSQCEAYYKYIESKIPIYEYIKKLCTSESTYACPKFYEECKEFDPKILLSKLNCHSTMQEKRQLLKNY
;
A
#
# COMPACT_ATOMS: atom_id res chain seq x y z
N SER A 1 27.23 -4.98 -12.87
CA SER A 1 25.98 -5.36 -13.57
C SER A 1 24.81 -4.89 -12.72
N TYR A 2 24.03 -3.93 -13.20
CA TYR A 2 22.78 -3.52 -12.56
C TYR A 2 21.73 -4.61 -12.83
N LEU A 3 21.76 -5.69 -12.03
CA LEU A 3 20.61 -6.56 -11.88
C LEU A 3 19.55 -5.73 -11.15
N GLY A 4 18.62 -5.15 -11.92
CA GLY A 4 17.52 -4.35 -11.38
C GLY A 4 16.74 -5.19 -10.38
N SER A 5 16.76 -4.81 -9.12
CA SER A 5 15.80 -5.34 -8.14
C SER A 5 14.40 -5.01 -8.65
N PRO A 6 13.44 -5.97 -8.65
CA PRO A 6 12.05 -5.76 -9.05
C PRO A 6 11.45 -4.49 -8.44
N SER A 7 11.88 -4.18 -7.22
CA SER A 7 11.59 -3.00 -6.41
C SER A 7 11.42 -1.70 -7.23
N ARG A 8 12.36 -1.35 -8.11
CA ARG A 8 12.31 -0.07 -8.84
C ARG A 8 11.19 0.03 -9.88
N ASP A 9 10.62 -1.10 -10.29
CA ASP A 9 9.57 -1.16 -11.31
C ASP A 9 8.16 -1.28 -10.73
N LEU A 10 8.04 -1.73 -9.48
CA LEU A 10 6.77 -1.92 -8.79
C LEU A 10 6.02 -0.59 -8.65
N LEU A 11 4.72 -0.61 -8.98
CA LEU A 11 3.86 0.58 -8.92
C LEU A 11 3.63 1.02 -7.48
N SER A 12 3.46 0.05 -6.57
CA SER A 12 3.32 0.31 -5.14
C SER A 12 4.57 1.00 -4.56
N GLU A 13 5.77 0.54 -4.94
CA GLU A 13 7.03 1.14 -4.49
C GLU A 13 7.25 2.53 -5.06
N LYS A 14 7.00 2.72 -6.37
CA LYS A 14 7.03 4.05 -7.01
C LYS A 14 6.10 5.05 -6.33
N PHE A 15 4.91 4.59 -5.95
CA PHE A 15 3.95 5.40 -5.20
C PHE A 15 4.52 5.86 -3.85
N TYR A 16 5.11 4.94 -3.08
CA TYR A 16 5.70 5.27 -1.79
C TYR A 16 6.94 6.15 -1.92
N ASP A 17 7.76 5.92 -2.94
CA ASP A 17 8.94 6.73 -3.23
C ASP A 17 8.56 8.17 -3.58
N ASP A 18 7.52 8.38 -4.41
CA ASP A 18 7.01 9.72 -4.68
C ASP A 18 6.56 10.40 -3.39
N LEU A 19 5.75 9.73 -2.55
CA LEU A 19 5.32 10.30 -1.26
C LEU A 19 6.48 10.67 -0.34
N ASN A 20 7.55 9.87 -0.34
CA ASN A 20 8.71 10.07 0.53
C ASN A 20 9.63 11.20 0.06
N HIS A 21 9.76 11.39 -1.27
CA HIS A 21 10.77 12.29 -1.85
C HIS A 21 10.17 13.57 -2.43
N ASN A 22 8.93 13.56 -2.91
CA ASN A 22 8.24 14.72 -3.49
C ASN A 22 7.67 15.61 -2.38
N THR A 23 8.56 16.16 -1.56
CA THR A 23 8.20 16.93 -0.36
C THR A 23 8.01 18.42 -0.64
N ASP A 24 8.43 18.90 -1.81
CA ASP A 24 8.34 20.31 -2.20
C ASP A 24 6.90 20.83 -2.15
N GLY A 25 6.69 21.97 -1.52
CA GLY A 25 5.35 22.56 -1.34
C GLY A 25 4.51 21.92 -0.23
N SER A 26 4.99 20.86 0.45
CA SER A 26 4.31 20.31 1.64
C SER A 26 4.32 21.28 2.82
N ASP A 27 5.30 22.18 2.90
CA ASP A 27 5.43 23.23 3.91
C ASP A 27 4.17 24.11 4.03
N LYS A 28 3.47 24.35 2.92
CA LYS A 28 2.19 25.09 2.88
C LYS A 28 1.12 24.44 3.75
N TYR A 29 1.16 23.11 3.88
CA TYR A 29 0.17 22.33 4.63
C TYR A 29 0.50 22.18 6.11
N ILE A 30 1.72 22.53 6.53
CA ILE A 30 2.20 22.25 7.89
C ILE A 30 1.31 22.89 8.97
N LYS A 31 0.71 24.06 8.69
CA LYS A 31 -0.18 24.78 9.60
C LYS A 31 -1.48 24.01 9.88
N HIS A 32 -2.02 23.29 8.89
CA HIS A 32 -3.19 22.44 9.06
C HIS A 32 -2.93 21.26 10.02
N CYS A 33 -1.65 20.88 10.17
CA CYS A 33 -1.21 19.84 11.08
C CYS A 33 -0.90 20.33 12.50
N ASN A 34 -1.14 21.60 12.84
CA ASN A 34 -0.76 22.20 14.12
C ASN A 34 -1.29 21.44 15.34
N SER A 35 -2.50 20.87 15.25
CA SER A 35 -3.13 20.16 16.37
C SER A 35 -2.34 18.93 16.83
N LEU A 36 -1.54 18.32 15.94
CA LEU A 36 -0.61 17.22 16.28
C LEU A 36 0.50 17.65 17.23
N SER A 37 0.82 18.94 17.30
CA SER A 37 1.88 19.46 18.20
C SER A 37 1.61 19.20 19.68
N SER A 38 0.36 18.87 20.04
CA SER A 38 -0.06 18.49 21.40
C SER A 38 0.23 17.02 21.75
N VAL A 39 0.60 16.19 20.78
CA VAL A 39 0.97 14.78 20.99
C VAL A 39 2.48 14.67 21.14
N HIS A 40 2.95 13.73 21.96
CA HIS A 40 4.39 13.43 22.09
C HIS A 40 5.02 13.22 20.72
N LYS A 41 6.15 13.89 20.44
CA LYS A 41 6.84 13.93 19.14
C LYS A 41 5.98 14.38 17.93
N GLY A 42 4.73 14.77 18.14
CA GLY A 42 3.80 15.14 17.08
C GLY A 42 4.25 16.38 16.30
N ARG A 43 5.02 17.28 16.90
CA ARG A 43 5.65 18.42 16.19
C ARG A 43 6.50 17.98 14.99
N ILE A 44 7.26 16.89 15.13
CA ILE A 44 8.09 16.34 14.06
C ILE A 44 7.20 15.58 13.07
N PHE A 45 6.24 14.78 13.58
CA PHE A 45 5.33 13.99 12.74
C PHE A 45 4.49 14.84 11.77
N ARG A 46 4.31 16.14 12.05
CA ARG A 46 3.62 17.08 11.16
C ARG A 46 4.14 17.10 9.73
N ILE A 47 5.41 16.78 9.49
CA ILE A 47 5.96 16.71 8.12
C ILE A 47 5.21 15.66 7.27
N TYR A 48 4.91 14.49 7.84
CA TYR A 48 4.18 13.42 7.16
C TYR A 48 2.70 13.74 7.02
N CYS A 49 2.12 14.42 8.01
CA CYS A 49 0.78 14.98 7.88
C CYS A 49 0.71 15.99 6.72
N ALA A 50 1.69 16.87 6.59
CA ALA A 50 1.71 17.87 5.53
C ALA A 50 1.85 17.24 4.13
N GLN A 51 2.68 16.20 4.00
CA GLN A 51 2.79 15.39 2.78
C GLN A 51 1.47 14.68 2.43
N LEU A 52 0.81 14.07 3.41
CA LEU A 52 -0.52 13.47 3.23
C LEU A 52 -1.51 14.50 2.67
N LEU A 53 -1.57 15.69 3.27
CA LEU A 53 -2.51 16.73 2.84
C LEU A 53 -2.20 17.29 1.45
N LYS A 54 -0.91 17.46 1.11
CA LYS A 54 -0.49 17.83 -0.25
C LYS A 54 -0.99 16.80 -1.26
N TYR A 55 -0.82 15.51 -0.99
CA TYR A 55 -1.26 14.44 -1.87
C TYR A 55 -2.79 14.47 -2.06
N LEU A 56 -3.52 14.58 -0.94
CA LEU A 56 -4.97 14.66 -0.94
C LEU A 56 -5.50 15.84 -1.75
N GLU A 57 -4.92 17.03 -1.57
CA GLU A 57 -5.32 18.20 -2.34
C GLU A 57 -4.93 18.11 -3.82
N THR A 58 -3.79 17.53 -4.14
CA THR A 58 -3.33 17.42 -5.53
C THR A 58 -4.18 16.43 -6.30
N LYS A 59 -4.51 15.30 -5.69
CA LYS A 59 -5.19 14.19 -6.36
C LYS A 59 -6.71 14.27 -6.26
N TYR A 60 -7.26 14.56 -5.09
CA TYR A 60 -8.69 14.38 -4.81
C TYR A 60 -9.51 15.68 -4.69
N LYS A 61 -8.89 16.87 -4.81
CA LYS A 61 -9.60 18.15 -4.70
C LYS A 61 -10.42 18.53 -5.94
N LYS A 62 -10.08 17.99 -7.11
CA LYS A 62 -10.82 18.24 -8.35
C LYS A 62 -11.54 16.95 -8.76
N PRO A 63 -12.81 17.02 -9.19
CA PRO A 63 -13.48 15.87 -9.77
C PRO A 63 -12.82 15.56 -11.10
N HIS A 64 -11.92 14.60 -11.09
CA HIS A 64 -11.43 13.92 -12.28
C HIS A 64 -11.98 12.50 -12.28
N GLU A 65 -12.23 11.95 -13.46
CA GLU A 65 -12.34 10.50 -13.61
C GLU A 65 -10.96 9.93 -13.24
N HIS A 66 -10.83 9.46 -12.01
CA HIS A 66 -9.68 8.68 -11.62
C HIS A 66 -9.83 7.29 -12.25
N ASN A 67 -9.46 7.18 -13.53
CA ASN A 67 -9.33 5.89 -14.22
C ASN A 67 -8.03 5.20 -13.79
N ASN A 68 -7.83 5.06 -12.49
CA ASN A 68 -6.71 4.29 -11.96
C ASN A 68 -7.19 2.85 -11.80
N GLU A 69 -6.37 1.91 -12.28
CA GLU A 69 -6.62 0.48 -12.18
C GLU A 69 -6.73 0.00 -10.72
N TYR A 70 -6.20 0.79 -9.78
CA TYR A 70 -6.17 0.50 -8.36
C TYR A 70 -6.47 1.74 -7.49
N ASP A 71 -6.92 1.51 -6.26
CA ASP A 71 -7.22 2.55 -5.26
C ASP A 71 -5.96 3.06 -4.53
N ASP A 72 -5.42 4.16 -5.05
CA ASP A 72 -4.35 4.93 -4.41
C ASP A 72 -4.66 5.36 -2.96
N CYS A 73 -5.94 5.49 -2.59
CA CYS A 73 -6.30 5.85 -1.23
C CYS A 73 -5.92 4.75 -0.25
N THR A 74 -6.06 3.49 -0.66
CA THR A 74 -5.65 2.34 0.15
C THR A 74 -4.13 2.32 0.33
N LEU A 75 -3.34 2.59 -0.72
CA LEU A 75 -1.88 2.75 -0.58
C LEU A 75 -1.52 3.90 0.37
N LEU A 76 -2.18 5.05 0.24
CA LEU A 76 -1.94 6.23 1.08
C LEU A 76 -2.21 5.94 2.56
N ASN A 77 -3.29 5.20 2.86
CA ASN A 77 -3.62 4.75 4.21
C ASN A 77 -2.53 3.85 4.81
N TYR A 78 -2.03 2.88 4.04
CA TYR A 78 -0.94 2.02 4.51
C TYR A 78 0.38 2.76 4.66
N TRP A 79 0.69 3.71 3.77
CA TRP A 79 1.87 4.55 3.88
C TRP A 79 1.89 5.34 5.19
N ILE A 80 0.80 6.05 5.52
CA ILE A 80 0.77 6.92 6.70
C ILE A 80 0.76 6.12 8.01
N ILE A 81 0.11 4.95 8.03
CA ILE A 81 0.20 4.01 9.16
C ILE A 81 1.62 3.49 9.33
N GLY A 82 2.29 3.13 8.23
CA GLY A 82 3.70 2.74 8.24
C GLY A 82 4.59 3.83 8.86
N LYS A 83 4.39 5.10 8.49
CA LYS A 83 5.11 6.24 9.10
C LYS A 83 4.82 6.37 10.59
N LEU A 84 3.56 6.26 11.00
CA LEU A 84 3.18 6.31 12.41
C LEU A 84 3.84 5.17 13.21
N VAL A 85 3.80 3.93 12.72
CA VAL A 85 4.43 2.78 13.39
C VAL A 85 5.94 2.94 13.43
N GLN A 86 6.59 3.37 12.34
CA GLN A 86 8.03 3.64 12.33
C GLN A 86 8.42 4.70 13.37
N PHE A 87 7.56 5.70 13.57
CA PHE A 87 7.85 6.85 14.43
C PHE A 87 7.57 6.59 15.92
N TYR A 88 6.52 5.81 16.22
CA TYR A 88 6.08 5.50 17.59
C TYR A 88 6.41 4.07 18.05
N GLY A 89 6.89 3.22 17.16
CA GLY A 89 7.31 1.83 17.42
C GLY A 89 6.19 0.79 17.34
N SER A 90 4.93 1.17 17.57
CA SER A 90 3.80 0.22 17.54
C SER A 90 2.47 0.92 17.22
N ASN A 91 1.57 0.23 16.53
CA ASN A 91 0.16 0.62 16.35
C ASN A 91 -0.68 0.49 17.63
N ARG A 92 -0.11 -0.06 18.70
CA ARG A 92 -0.72 -0.15 20.04
C ARG A 92 -0.20 0.93 21.00
N ASP A 93 0.81 1.70 20.61
CA ASP A 93 1.36 2.76 21.45
C ASP A 93 0.32 3.88 21.70
N ARG A 94 0.27 4.42 22.92
CA ARG A 94 -0.72 5.45 23.28
C ARG A 94 -0.56 6.73 22.47
N TYR A 95 0.68 7.11 22.13
CA TYR A 95 0.96 8.31 21.36
C TYR A 95 0.73 8.07 19.87
N PHE A 96 0.97 6.85 19.38
CA PHE A 96 0.47 6.43 18.08
C PHE A 96 -1.04 6.65 17.98
N LEU A 97 -1.83 6.14 18.93
CA LEU A 97 -3.29 6.22 18.89
C LEU A 97 -3.77 7.68 18.94
N GLN A 98 -3.15 8.51 19.79
CA GLN A 98 -3.44 9.95 19.85
C GLN A 98 -3.10 10.69 18.56
N ALA A 99 -1.92 10.41 17.98
CA ALA A 99 -1.49 11.02 16.74
C ALA A 99 -2.39 10.59 15.57
N PHE A 100 -2.71 9.30 15.48
CA PHE A 100 -3.59 8.75 14.45
C PHE A 100 -5.00 9.36 14.53
N GLY A 101 -5.60 9.42 15.73
CA GLY A 101 -6.91 10.05 15.90
C GLY A 101 -6.95 11.52 15.49
N LYS A 102 -5.92 12.30 15.84
CA LYS A 102 -5.81 13.70 15.38
C LYS A 102 -5.60 13.79 13.88
N LEU A 103 -4.80 12.91 13.30
CA LEU A 103 -4.54 12.86 11.87
C LEU A 103 -5.82 12.55 11.09
N GLN A 104 -6.66 11.64 11.58
CA GLN A 104 -7.96 11.35 10.99
C GLN A 104 -8.86 12.59 10.95
N LEU A 105 -8.93 13.34 12.06
CA LEU A 105 -9.71 14.58 12.12
C LEU A 105 -9.18 15.63 11.12
N ILE A 106 -7.86 15.78 11.02
CA ILE A 106 -7.24 16.67 10.04
C ILE A 106 -7.58 16.23 8.61
N TRP A 107 -7.38 14.95 8.30
CA TRP A 107 -7.67 14.38 6.98
C TRP A 107 -9.12 14.63 6.56
N SER A 108 -10.08 14.29 7.44
CA SER A 108 -11.50 14.50 7.18
C SER A 108 -11.90 15.97 7.01
N SER A 109 -11.10 16.92 7.48
CA SER A 109 -11.40 18.36 7.35
C SER A 109 -10.98 18.98 6.01
N ILE A 110 -10.04 18.35 5.28
CA ILE A 110 -9.46 18.93 4.05
C ILE A 110 -10.24 18.57 2.80
N ILE A 111 -10.90 17.41 2.80
CA ILE A 111 -11.83 17.05 1.73
C ILE A 111 -13.25 17.19 2.31
N PRO A 112 -13.84 18.41 2.28
CA PRO A 112 -15.17 18.62 2.82
C PRO A 112 -16.18 17.76 2.05
N TYR A 113 -17.16 17.22 2.78
CA TYR A 113 -18.38 16.67 2.22
C TYR A 113 -19.14 17.81 1.51
N ASP A 114 -18.83 18.07 0.25
CA ASP A 114 -19.77 18.80 -0.59
C ASP A 114 -20.78 17.80 -1.15
N SER A 115 -22.06 18.02 -0.89
CA SER A 115 -23.17 17.24 -1.45
C SER A 115 -23.18 17.16 -2.98
N SER A 116 -22.41 18.01 -3.67
CA SER A 116 -22.22 18.01 -5.13
C SER A 116 -20.99 17.20 -5.59
N THR A 117 -20.08 16.83 -4.68
CA THR A 117 -18.95 15.94 -5.01
C THR A 117 -19.43 14.49 -4.99
N ASN A 118 -19.35 13.83 -6.15
CA ASN A 118 -19.69 12.42 -6.27
C ASN A 118 -18.88 11.63 -5.24
N SER A 119 -19.53 10.85 -4.36
CA SER A 119 -18.91 10.21 -3.19
C SER A 119 -17.71 9.31 -3.51
N ASN A 120 -17.59 8.91 -4.77
CA ASN A 120 -16.61 7.96 -5.29
C ASN A 120 -15.21 8.57 -5.47
N ASN A 121 -15.06 9.90 -5.38
CA ASN A 121 -13.78 10.60 -5.55
C ASN A 121 -13.14 11.06 -4.23
N ILE A 122 -13.66 10.64 -3.07
CA ILE A 122 -13.15 11.09 -1.76
C ILE A 122 -12.28 10.01 -1.13
N CYS A 123 -10.99 10.27 -1.03
CA CYS A 123 -10.08 9.42 -0.27
C CYS A 123 -10.22 9.63 1.24
N LYS A 124 -10.65 8.59 1.96
CA LYS A 124 -10.93 8.63 3.41
C LYS A 124 -9.93 7.82 4.22
N PRO A 125 -9.68 8.19 5.48
CA PRO A 125 -8.91 7.35 6.38
C PRO A 125 -9.63 6.03 6.66
N ILE A 126 -8.90 4.92 6.65
CA ILE A 126 -9.39 3.62 7.10
C ILE A 126 -9.38 3.64 8.63
N PHE A 127 -10.54 3.92 9.22
CA PHE A 127 -10.63 4.25 10.64
C PHE A 127 -10.06 3.20 11.59
N ASP A 128 -10.31 1.93 11.29
CA ASP A 128 -10.00 0.80 12.16
C ASP A 128 -8.70 0.06 11.80
N ILE A 129 -7.89 0.60 10.88
CA ILE A 129 -6.64 -0.05 10.44
C ILE A 129 -5.69 -0.36 11.61
N TYR A 130 -5.65 0.49 12.64
CA TYR A 130 -4.81 0.29 13.82
C TYR A 130 -5.23 -0.93 14.66
N LYS A 131 -6.48 -1.39 14.55
CA LYS A 131 -6.99 -2.56 15.27
C LYS A 131 -6.52 -3.88 14.62
N GLN A 132 -6.06 -3.83 13.37
CA GLN A 132 -5.58 -4.97 12.60
C GLN A 132 -4.13 -5.25 12.95
N ASP A 133 -3.86 -6.26 13.80
CA ASP A 133 -2.48 -6.66 14.13
C ASP A 133 -1.68 -7.14 12.92
N ASP A 134 -2.38 -7.59 11.88
CA ASP A 134 -1.87 -8.05 10.59
C ASP A 134 -1.85 -6.95 9.51
N TRP A 135 -1.99 -5.67 9.86
CA TRP A 135 -2.07 -4.56 8.89
C TRP A 135 -0.92 -4.57 7.88
N TYR A 136 0.29 -5.01 8.28
CA TYR A 136 1.46 -5.11 7.39
C TYR A 136 1.30 -6.22 6.34
N LYS A 137 0.66 -7.35 6.67
CA LYS A 137 0.35 -8.41 5.69
C LYS A 137 -0.73 -7.95 4.73
N ARG A 138 -1.71 -7.19 5.23
CA ARG A 138 -2.78 -6.61 4.40
C ARG A 138 -2.20 -5.56 3.44
N LYS A 139 -1.28 -4.73 3.92
CA LYS A 139 -0.47 -3.83 3.08
C LYS A 139 0.26 -4.61 1.99
N GLU A 140 1.05 -5.62 2.38
CA GLU A 140 1.85 -6.39 1.44
C GLU A 140 1.00 -7.12 0.39
N PHE A 141 -0.16 -7.64 0.79
CA PHE A 141 -1.13 -8.22 -0.14
C PHE A 141 -1.67 -7.17 -1.13
N TYR A 142 -2.01 -5.98 -0.64
CA TYR A 142 -2.49 -4.90 -1.50
C TYR A 142 -1.41 -4.37 -2.45
N ASP A 143 -0.18 -4.21 -1.96
CA ASP A 143 0.96 -3.83 -2.80
C ASP A 143 1.13 -4.82 -3.96
N TYR A 144 1.10 -6.11 -3.66
CA TYR A 144 1.16 -7.15 -4.68
C TYR A 144 -0.02 -7.10 -5.67
N CYS A 145 -1.22 -6.80 -5.19
CA CYS A 145 -2.41 -6.61 -6.03
C CYS A 145 -2.21 -5.45 -7.02
N VAL A 146 -1.67 -4.32 -6.56
CA VAL A 146 -1.31 -3.16 -7.40
C VAL A 146 -0.18 -3.49 -8.39
N ASP A 147 0.77 -4.34 -7.98
CA ASP A 147 1.94 -4.65 -8.78
C ASP A 147 1.73 -5.79 -9.79
N TYR A 148 0.65 -6.55 -9.67
CA TYR A 148 0.41 -7.82 -10.38
C TYR A 148 0.66 -7.68 -11.89
N ASP A 149 0.06 -6.67 -12.49
CA ASP A 149 0.06 -6.46 -13.93
C ASP A 149 1.45 -6.05 -14.45
N THR A 150 2.12 -5.17 -13.70
CA THR A 150 3.50 -4.74 -14.00
C THR A 150 4.46 -5.92 -13.87
N VAL A 151 4.30 -6.73 -12.82
CA VAL A 151 5.13 -7.92 -12.59
C VAL A 151 4.94 -8.94 -13.72
N LEU A 152 3.70 -9.22 -14.12
CA LEU A 152 3.41 -10.14 -15.23
C LEU A 152 4.05 -9.67 -16.54
N LYS A 153 3.85 -8.39 -16.89
CA LYS A 153 4.37 -7.81 -18.14
C LYS A 153 5.89 -7.78 -18.16
N THR A 154 6.54 -7.27 -17.11
CA THR A 154 8.00 -7.12 -17.08
C THR A 154 8.72 -8.45 -17.00
N ALA A 155 8.20 -9.41 -16.22
CA ALA A 155 8.80 -10.75 -16.11
C ALA A 155 8.81 -11.51 -17.44
N ASN A 156 7.77 -11.31 -18.27
CA ASN A 156 7.67 -11.93 -19.59
C ASN A 156 8.38 -11.15 -20.71
N LEU A 157 8.71 -9.88 -20.48
CA LEU A 157 9.42 -9.04 -21.45
C LEU A 157 10.94 -9.22 -21.36
N TYR A 158 11.49 -9.43 -20.17
CA TYR A 158 12.93 -9.53 -19.94
C TYR A 158 13.32 -10.85 -19.27
N ASP A 159 13.76 -11.83 -20.07
CA ASP A 159 14.19 -13.15 -19.59
C ASP A 159 15.25 -13.07 -18.48
N SER A 160 16.17 -12.12 -18.59
CA SER A 160 17.23 -11.89 -17.60
C SER A 160 16.72 -11.45 -16.22
N GLN A 161 15.49 -10.93 -16.16
CA GLN A 161 14.84 -10.49 -14.93
C GLN A 161 13.79 -11.48 -14.43
N CYS A 162 13.38 -12.46 -15.25
CA CYS A 162 12.30 -13.37 -14.91
C CYS A 162 12.57 -14.14 -13.61
N GLU A 163 13.80 -14.58 -13.34
CA GLU A 163 14.14 -15.24 -12.07
C GLU A 163 13.92 -14.33 -10.85
N ALA A 164 14.23 -13.04 -10.95
CA ALA A 164 14.04 -12.09 -9.85
C ALA A 164 12.54 -11.87 -9.56
N TYR A 165 11.73 -11.69 -10.61
CA TYR A 165 10.28 -11.59 -10.47
C TYR A 165 9.64 -12.91 -10.00
N TYR A 166 10.14 -14.06 -10.46
CA TYR A 166 9.66 -15.36 -10.00
C TYR A 166 9.83 -15.52 -8.48
N LYS A 167 10.99 -15.12 -7.95
CA LYS A 167 11.24 -15.10 -6.49
C LYS A 167 10.35 -14.10 -5.76
N TYR A 168 10.14 -12.92 -6.33
CA TYR A 168 9.21 -11.92 -5.80
C TYR A 168 7.79 -12.48 -5.69
N ILE A 169 7.23 -13.04 -6.77
CA ILE A 169 5.87 -13.59 -6.79
C ILE A 169 5.76 -14.77 -5.82
N GLU A 170 6.75 -15.66 -5.79
CA GLU A 170 6.76 -16.77 -4.82
C GLU A 170 6.69 -16.26 -3.38
N SER A 171 7.42 -15.19 -3.05
CA SER A 171 7.40 -14.61 -1.70
C SER A 171 6.00 -14.13 -1.28
N LYS A 172 5.11 -13.83 -2.25
CA LYS A 172 3.73 -13.39 -1.99
C LYS A 172 2.75 -14.53 -1.73
N ILE A 173 3.11 -15.79 -2.04
CA ILE A 173 2.26 -16.97 -1.78
C ILE A 173 1.79 -17.05 -0.32
N PRO A 174 2.66 -17.03 0.71
CA PRO A 174 2.21 -17.14 2.10
C PRO A 174 1.28 -15.98 2.53
N ILE A 175 1.50 -14.78 1.97
CA ILE A 175 0.68 -13.59 2.26
C ILE A 175 -0.72 -13.74 1.63
N TYR A 176 -0.77 -14.14 0.36
CA TYR A 176 -2.03 -14.40 -0.35
C TYR A 176 -2.86 -15.48 0.36
N GLU A 177 -2.24 -16.62 0.70
CA GLU A 177 -2.91 -17.72 1.39
C GLU A 177 -3.39 -17.32 2.79
N TYR A 178 -2.64 -16.47 3.49
CA TYR A 178 -3.06 -15.92 4.78
C TYR A 178 -4.32 -15.07 4.63
N ILE A 179 -4.35 -14.11 3.70
CA ILE A 179 -5.51 -13.25 3.49
C ILE A 179 -6.71 -14.04 2.97
N LYS A 180 -6.50 -14.95 2.02
CA LYS A 180 -7.55 -15.84 1.49
C LYS A 180 -8.25 -16.64 2.59
N LYS A 181 -7.49 -17.13 3.58
CA LYS A 181 -8.06 -17.84 4.76
C LYS A 181 -8.86 -16.94 5.70
N LEU A 182 -8.60 -15.63 5.72
CA LEU A 182 -9.42 -14.68 6.48
C LEU A 182 -10.75 -14.39 5.79
N CYS A 183 -10.82 -14.56 4.47
CA CYS A 183 -11.98 -14.26 3.64
C CYS A 183 -12.87 -15.48 3.43
N THR A 184 -13.43 -16.01 4.52
CA THR A 184 -14.44 -17.07 4.50
C THR A 184 -15.85 -16.49 4.70
N SER A 185 -16.89 -17.26 4.33
CA SER A 185 -18.30 -16.87 4.54
C SER A 185 -18.64 -16.60 6.01
N GLU A 186 -17.88 -17.17 6.94
CA GLU A 186 -18.07 -17.03 8.40
C GLU A 186 -17.36 -15.81 9.00
N SER A 187 -16.44 -15.15 8.26
CA SER A 187 -15.61 -14.05 8.77
C SER A 187 -15.56 -12.84 7.85
N THR A 188 -16.73 -12.32 7.47
CA THR A 188 -16.85 -11.15 6.59
C THR A 188 -16.17 -9.89 7.14
N TYR A 189 -16.10 -9.72 8.46
CA TYR A 189 -15.44 -8.58 9.09
C TYR A 189 -13.91 -8.66 9.10
N ALA A 190 -13.33 -9.86 9.00
CA ALA A 190 -11.87 -10.04 8.97
C ALA A 190 -11.30 -9.88 7.56
N CYS A 191 -12.12 -10.08 6.53
CA CYS A 191 -11.72 -9.95 5.15
C CYS A 191 -11.44 -8.48 4.77
N PRO A 192 -10.27 -8.14 4.16
CA PRO A 192 -10.05 -6.80 3.63
C PRO A 192 -11.09 -6.45 2.57
N LYS A 193 -11.58 -5.21 2.57
CA LYS A 193 -12.61 -4.77 1.59
C LYS A 193 -12.15 -4.92 0.13
N PHE A 194 -10.87 -4.70 -0.13
CA PHE A 194 -10.25 -4.82 -1.45
C PHE A 194 -9.96 -6.27 -1.86
N TYR A 195 -10.28 -7.27 -1.03
CA TYR A 195 -9.99 -8.67 -1.35
C TYR A 195 -10.70 -9.12 -2.63
N GLU A 196 -11.95 -8.73 -2.84
CA GLU A 196 -12.71 -9.13 -4.03
C GLU A 196 -12.08 -8.64 -5.35
N GLU A 197 -11.44 -7.47 -5.32
CA GLU A 197 -10.69 -6.91 -6.46
C GLU A 197 -9.38 -7.66 -6.70
N CYS A 198 -8.78 -8.19 -5.62
CA CYS A 198 -7.46 -8.84 -5.65
C CYS A 198 -7.52 -10.37 -5.70
N LYS A 199 -8.70 -10.99 -5.62
CA LYS A 199 -8.86 -12.46 -5.49
C LYS A 199 -8.39 -13.25 -6.71
N GLU A 200 -8.42 -12.63 -7.90
CA GLU A 200 -7.99 -13.28 -9.14
C GLU A 200 -6.46 -13.27 -9.30
N PHE A 201 -5.75 -12.53 -8.43
CA PHE A 201 -4.30 -12.34 -8.49
C PHE A 201 -3.52 -13.44 -7.77
N ASP A 202 -3.97 -14.69 -7.82
CA ASP A 202 -3.29 -15.80 -7.14
C ASP A 202 -1.83 -15.94 -7.62
N PRO A 203 -0.83 -15.81 -6.72
CA PRO A 203 0.58 -15.86 -7.09
C PRO A 203 1.01 -17.20 -7.69
N LYS A 204 0.36 -18.32 -7.34
CA LYS A 204 0.66 -19.62 -7.96
C LYS A 204 0.19 -19.65 -9.41
N ILE A 205 -0.97 -19.04 -9.70
CA ILE A 205 -1.48 -18.89 -11.07
C ILE A 205 -0.60 -17.92 -11.85
N LEU A 206 -0.12 -16.84 -11.23
CA LEU A 206 0.79 -15.92 -11.88
C LEU A 206 2.13 -16.59 -12.25
N LEU A 207 2.70 -17.38 -11.34
CA LEU A 207 3.94 -18.12 -11.60
C LEU A 207 3.82 -19.03 -12.82
N SER A 208 2.69 -19.70 -13.04
CA SER A 208 2.50 -20.59 -14.20
C SER A 208 2.32 -19.85 -15.53
N LYS A 209 2.02 -18.55 -15.49
CA LYS A 209 1.94 -17.66 -16.66
C LYS A 209 3.29 -17.07 -17.07
N LEU A 210 4.35 -17.30 -16.31
CA LEU A 210 5.68 -16.77 -16.63
C LEU A 210 6.42 -17.63 -17.65
N ASN A 211 7.05 -17.00 -18.64
CA ASN A 211 7.83 -17.67 -19.68
C ASN A 211 8.97 -18.53 -19.10
N CYS A 212 9.55 -18.12 -17.96
CA CYS A 212 10.61 -18.88 -17.29
C CYS A 212 10.10 -19.95 -16.31
N HIS A 213 8.80 -20.26 -16.27
CA HIS A 213 8.23 -21.16 -15.27
C HIS A 213 8.91 -22.54 -15.26
N SER A 214 9.02 -23.18 -16.43
CA SER A 214 9.65 -24.50 -16.56
C SER A 214 11.11 -24.49 -16.09
N THR A 215 11.88 -23.50 -16.52
CA THR A 215 13.29 -23.31 -16.12
C THR A 215 13.43 -23.18 -14.60
N MET A 216 12.51 -22.47 -13.94
CA MET A 216 12.53 -22.29 -12.49
C MET A 216 12.12 -23.56 -11.74
N GLN A 217 11.18 -24.35 -12.27
CA GLN A 217 10.82 -25.65 -11.70
C GLN A 217 11.98 -26.64 -11.77
N GLU A 218 12.68 -26.71 -12.91
CA GLU A 218 13.88 -27.55 -13.08
C GLU A 218 14.99 -27.16 -12.09
N LYS A 219 15.32 -25.87 -11.99
CA LYS A 219 16.30 -25.36 -11.02
C LYS A 219 15.96 -25.77 -9.58
N ARG A 220 14.69 -25.71 -9.18
CA ARG A 220 14.25 -26.12 -7.83
C ARG A 220 14.38 -27.61 -7.60
N GLN A 221 14.07 -28.42 -8.60
CA GLN A 221 14.19 -29.87 -8.47
C GLN A 221 15.65 -30.28 -8.32
N LEU A 222 16.55 -29.64 -9.07
CA LEU A 222 18.00 -29.86 -8.92
C LEU A 222 18.48 -29.49 -7.51
N LEU A 223 18.05 -28.35 -6.96
CA LEU A 223 18.43 -27.93 -5.60
C LEU A 223 17.90 -28.83 -4.48
N LYS A 224 16.80 -29.57 -4.69
CA LYS A 224 16.26 -30.54 -3.72
C LYS A 224 16.97 -31.88 -3.71
N ASN A 225 17.74 -32.17 -4.75
CA ASN A 225 18.48 -33.42 -4.92
C ASN A 225 19.91 -33.34 -4.35
N TYR A 226 20.28 -32.19 -3.77
CA TYR A 226 21.51 -31.94 -3.02
C TYR A 226 21.16 -31.60 -1.58
#